data_AF-A0AA38H4G9-F1
#
_entry.id   AF-A0AA38H4G9-F1
#
_cell.length_a   1.000
_cell.length_b   1.000
_cell.length_c   1.000
_cell.angle_alpha   90.00
_cell.angle_beta   90.00
_cell.angle_gamma   90.00
#
_symmetry.space_group_name_H-M   'P 1'
#
loop_
_entity.id
_entity.type
_entity.pdbx_description
1 polymer ?
#
loop_
_entity_poly.entity_id
_entity_poly.type
_entity_poly.pdbx_seq_one_letter_code
_entity_poly.pdbx_strand_id
1 'polypeptide(L)'
;MIQPLTHRASPVALWILIRHASTSASPAAPAPRRRRRQVEAKAGDDLIAPPDSISNIRPVIYASSPSSRHQTANSPYSTGEFPNASAPSRLGELELEWRLRRERVDAMNHRFWADRNQEFNAQLALRLSLLPTPASPPTPEDIKRREDVLSQFYADWQASNRDRMGVWVRRWWREVWEGLRMQGKVHWTRMLGR
;
A
#
# COMPACT_ATOMS: atom_id res chain seq x y z
N MET A 1 13.85 51.42 -22.24
CA MET A 1 12.50 51.06 -22.76
C MET A 1 12.70 49.95 -23.78
N ILE A 2 12.75 48.70 -23.31
CA ILE A 2 11.64 47.73 -23.35
C ILE A 2 11.11 47.56 -24.77
N GLN A 3 11.66 46.57 -25.48
CA GLN A 3 10.93 45.86 -26.53
C GLN A 3 10.81 44.38 -26.12
N PRO A 4 9.59 43.82 -26.14
CA PRO A 4 9.35 42.42 -25.81
C PRO A 4 9.63 41.54 -27.04
N LEU A 5 10.64 40.68 -26.95
CA LEU A 5 10.86 39.65 -27.96
C LEU A 5 9.90 38.49 -27.73
N THR A 6 8.95 38.40 -28.64
CA THR A 6 8.05 37.27 -28.90
C THR A 6 8.83 35.98 -29.15
N HIS A 7 8.54 34.91 -28.39
CA HIS A 7 8.87 33.55 -28.80
C HIS A 7 7.66 32.62 -28.65
N ARG A 8 6.90 32.59 -29.75
CA ARG A 8 6.40 31.42 -30.48
C ARG A 8 6.49 30.06 -29.76
N ALA A 9 5.31 29.48 -29.51
CA ALA A 9 5.13 28.06 -29.25
C ALA A 9 5.52 27.22 -30.48
N SER A 10 6.31 26.17 -30.28
CA SER A 10 6.14 24.87 -30.96
C SER A 10 7.05 23.79 -30.37
N PRO A 11 6.67 22.51 -30.51
CA PRO A 11 7.03 21.42 -29.61
C PRO A 11 8.34 20.76 -30.05
N VAL A 12 9.22 20.46 -29.11
CA VAL A 12 10.34 19.56 -29.41
C VAL A 12 9.95 18.16 -28.97
N ALA A 13 9.63 17.41 -30.02
CA ALA A 13 9.35 16.00 -30.08
C ALA A 13 10.31 15.14 -29.23
N LEU A 14 9.72 14.26 -28.44
CA LEU A 14 10.37 13.16 -27.78
C LEU A 14 10.75 12.11 -28.83
N TRP A 15 12.02 12.05 -29.22
CA TRP A 15 12.54 10.95 -30.04
C TRP A 15 12.80 9.73 -29.15
N ILE A 16 11.85 8.79 -29.14
CA ILE A 16 12.08 7.44 -28.61
C ILE A 16 12.77 6.64 -29.71
N LEU A 17 14.00 6.22 -29.48
CA LEU A 17 14.71 5.28 -30.34
C LEU A 17 14.08 3.89 -30.15
N ILE A 18 13.19 3.50 -31.07
CA ILE A 18 12.66 2.15 -31.17
C ILE A 18 13.69 1.29 -31.89
N ARG A 19 14.23 0.30 -31.19
CA ARG A 19 15.11 -0.72 -31.78
C ARG A 19 14.23 -1.74 -32.50
N HIS A 20 14.23 -1.73 -33.83
CA HIS A 20 13.58 -2.76 -34.64
C HIS A 20 14.48 -4.00 -34.70
N ALA A 21 14.09 -5.07 -34.03
CA ALA A 21 14.54 -6.42 -34.36
C ALA A 21 13.53 -6.99 -35.37
N SER A 22 13.98 -7.19 -36.61
CA SER A 22 13.22 -7.95 -37.60
C SER A 22 13.40 -9.43 -37.29
N THR A 23 12.34 -10.09 -36.82
CA THR A 23 12.30 -11.56 -36.74
C THR A 23 11.02 -12.04 -37.40
N SER A 24 11.22 -12.82 -38.45
CA SER A 24 10.25 -13.47 -39.32
C SER A 24 9.08 -14.12 -38.59
N ALA A 25 7.88 -13.92 -39.14
CA ALA A 25 6.65 -14.56 -38.71
C ALA A 25 6.66 -16.09 -38.91
N SER A 26 6.26 -16.82 -37.87
CA SER A 26 5.80 -18.22 -37.93
C SER A 26 4.76 -18.44 -36.82
N PRO A 27 3.79 -19.37 -37.00
CA PRO A 27 2.45 -19.23 -36.46
C PRO A 27 2.33 -19.55 -34.96
N ALA A 28 1.30 -18.95 -34.35
CA ALA A 28 1.03 -18.89 -32.93
C ALA A 28 0.87 -20.27 -32.25
N ALA A 29 1.70 -20.51 -31.24
CA ALA A 29 1.43 -21.50 -30.20
C ALA A 29 0.57 -20.84 -29.10
N PRO A 30 -0.49 -21.51 -28.59
CA PRO A 30 -1.30 -20.95 -27.52
C PRO A 30 -0.45 -20.79 -26.26
N ALA A 31 -0.37 -19.55 -25.75
CA ALA A 31 0.32 -19.23 -24.52
C ALA A 31 -0.21 -20.13 -23.38
N PRO A 32 0.66 -20.66 -22.49
CA PRO A 32 0.22 -21.46 -21.37
C PRO A 32 -0.69 -20.59 -20.49
N ARG A 33 -1.98 -20.95 -20.47
CA ARG A 33 -2.98 -20.41 -19.55
C ARG A 33 -2.42 -20.58 -18.14
N ARG A 34 -1.85 -19.50 -17.60
CA ARG A 34 -1.38 -19.41 -16.23
C ARG A 34 -2.58 -19.70 -15.35
N ARG A 35 -2.71 -20.94 -14.88
CA ARG A 35 -3.72 -21.36 -13.90
C ARG A 35 -3.53 -20.45 -12.69
N ARG A 36 -4.34 -19.40 -12.62
CA ARG A 36 -4.53 -18.62 -11.39
C ARG A 36 -5.15 -19.62 -10.43
N ARG A 37 -4.31 -20.23 -9.60
CA ARG A 37 -4.74 -21.11 -8.52
C ARG A 37 -5.59 -20.23 -7.61
N GLN A 38 -6.90 -20.22 -7.83
CA GLN A 38 -7.84 -19.67 -6.87
C GLN A 38 -7.71 -20.58 -5.65
N VAL A 39 -6.90 -20.12 -4.70
CA VAL A 39 -6.91 -20.69 -3.36
C VAL A 39 -8.27 -20.27 -2.80
N GLU A 40 -9.22 -21.19 -2.78
CA GLU A 40 -10.47 -21.00 -2.05
C GLU A 40 -10.10 -20.80 -0.58
N ALA A 41 -10.10 -19.53 -0.15
CA ALA A 41 -9.89 -19.19 1.24
C ALA A 41 -11.04 -19.78 2.06
N LYS A 42 -10.70 -20.49 3.13
CA LYS A 42 -11.71 -21.03 4.03
C LYS A 42 -12.49 -19.86 4.62
N ALA A 43 -13.77 -20.09 4.91
CA ALA A 43 -14.60 -19.07 5.54
C ALA A 43 -13.98 -18.69 6.90
N GLY A 44 -13.42 -17.47 6.98
CA GLY A 44 -12.77 -16.96 8.18
C GLY A 44 -11.27 -16.66 8.05
N ASP A 45 -10.63 -17.00 6.92
CA ASP A 45 -9.21 -16.69 6.71
C ASP A 45 -9.02 -15.26 6.20
N ASP A 46 -8.18 -14.48 6.88
CA ASP A 46 -7.76 -13.15 6.43
C ASP A 46 -6.95 -13.27 5.12
N LEU A 47 -7.36 -12.50 4.11
CA LEU A 47 -6.72 -12.49 2.81
C LEU A 47 -5.64 -11.41 2.77
N ILE A 48 -4.50 -11.69 2.14
CA ILE A 48 -3.41 -10.71 2.01
C ILE A 48 -3.25 -10.38 0.53
N ALA A 49 -3.40 -9.10 0.19
CA ALA A 49 -3.23 -8.58 -1.15
C ALA A 49 -1.74 -8.42 -1.53
N PRO A 50 -1.42 -8.24 -2.83
CA PRO A 50 -0.07 -7.89 -3.28
C PRO A 50 0.46 -6.63 -2.59
N PRO A 51 1.79 -6.43 -2.54
CA PRO A 51 2.38 -5.23 -1.96
C PRO A 51 1.91 -3.97 -2.71
N ASP A 52 1.57 -2.94 -1.94
CA ASP A 52 1.22 -1.62 -2.47
C ASP A 52 2.42 -0.96 -3.17
N SER A 53 2.19 -0.28 -4.30
CA SER A 53 3.26 0.30 -5.12
C SER A 53 3.98 1.49 -4.48
N ILE A 54 3.40 2.09 -3.43
CA ILE A 54 3.93 3.29 -2.78
C ILE A 54 4.41 2.94 -1.37
N SER A 55 3.57 2.30 -0.55
CA SER A 55 3.92 1.98 0.84
C SER A 55 4.71 0.67 0.97
N ASN A 56 4.73 -0.19 -0.05
CA ASN A 56 5.28 -1.56 -0.02
C ASN A 56 4.66 -2.50 1.04
N ILE A 57 3.61 -2.05 1.74
CA ILE A 57 2.90 -2.85 2.73
C ILE A 57 1.86 -3.72 2.01
N ARG A 58 1.63 -4.92 2.54
CA ARG A 58 0.60 -5.83 2.02
C ARG A 58 -0.74 -5.55 2.72
N PRO A 59 -1.77 -5.11 1.99
CA PRO A 59 -3.09 -4.89 2.58
C PRO A 59 -3.68 -6.21 3.06
N VAL A 60 -4.24 -6.21 4.27
CA VAL A 60 -5.04 -7.33 4.78
C VAL A 60 -6.50 -7.05 4.46
N ILE A 61 -7.12 -7.95 3.71
CA ILE A 61 -8.55 -8.00 3.45
C ILE A 61 -9.14 -8.93 4.50
N TYR A 62 -9.68 -8.33 5.55
CA TYR A 62 -10.33 -9.06 6.63
C TYR A 62 -11.57 -9.76 6.10
N ALA A 63 -11.57 -11.09 6.15
CA ALA A 63 -12.73 -11.86 5.71
C ALA A 63 -13.87 -11.61 6.70
N SER A 64 -14.96 -11.01 6.23
CA SER A 64 -16.18 -10.92 7.01
C SER A 64 -16.75 -12.32 7.21
N SER A 65 -16.57 -12.90 8.40
CA SER A 65 -17.32 -14.08 8.80
C SER A 65 -18.12 -13.80 10.07
N PRO A 66 -19.43 -13.53 9.94
CA PRO A 66 -20.41 -14.23 10.71
C PRO A 66 -20.83 -15.49 9.93
N SER A 67 -21.40 -16.50 10.58
CA SER A 67 -21.91 -17.73 9.96
C SER A 67 -23.09 -17.56 8.97
N SER A 68 -23.13 -16.52 8.12
CA SER A 68 -24.25 -16.21 7.22
C SER A 68 -24.01 -16.49 5.74
N ARG A 69 -22.93 -17.20 5.37
CA ARG A 69 -22.66 -17.54 3.95
C ARG A 69 -23.70 -18.51 3.33
N HIS A 70 -24.75 -18.88 4.08
CA HIS A 70 -25.95 -19.53 3.56
C HIS A 70 -27.19 -18.70 3.90
N GLN A 71 -27.57 -17.75 3.02
CA GLN A 71 -28.96 -17.39 2.71
C GLN A 71 -29.00 -16.29 1.64
N THR A 72 -28.40 -16.56 0.48
CA THR A 72 -28.72 -15.81 -0.74
C THR A 72 -29.96 -16.44 -1.37
N ALA A 73 -31.14 -16.22 -0.76
CA ALA A 73 -32.40 -16.52 -1.40
C ALA A 73 -32.90 -15.25 -2.09
N ASN A 74 -32.30 -14.93 -3.25
CA ASN A 74 -32.88 -14.23 -4.40
C ASN A 74 -33.96 -13.14 -4.16
N SER A 75 -33.87 -12.37 -3.07
CA SER A 75 -34.84 -11.36 -2.68
C SER A 75 -34.12 -10.02 -2.53
N PRO A 76 -34.68 -8.92 -3.04
CA PRO A 76 -34.18 -7.57 -2.79
C PRO A 76 -34.29 -7.14 -1.31
N TYR A 77 -34.93 -7.97 -0.47
CA TYR A 77 -34.94 -7.90 0.98
C TYR A 77 -34.81 -9.32 1.53
N SER A 78 -33.58 -9.77 1.77
CA SER A 78 -33.29 -11.08 2.33
C SER A 78 -33.46 -11.03 3.86
N THR A 79 -34.14 -11.99 4.46
CA THR A 79 -34.32 -12.06 5.93
C THR A 79 -33.01 -12.20 6.71
N GLY A 80 -31.88 -12.43 6.03
CA GLY A 80 -30.53 -12.49 6.61
C GLY A 80 -29.76 -11.17 6.68
N GLU A 81 -30.26 -10.07 6.09
CA GLU A 81 -29.62 -8.73 6.21
C GLU A 81 -30.04 -8.00 7.50
N PHE A 82 -31.08 -8.49 8.18
CA PHE A 82 -31.39 -8.10 9.55
C PHE A 82 -30.71 -9.09 10.50
N PRO A 83 -29.73 -8.68 11.32
CA PRO A 83 -29.15 -9.56 12.31
C PRO A 83 -30.29 -10.11 13.16
N ASN A 84 -30.32 -11.45 13.35
CA ASN A 84 -31.31 -12.20 14.12
C ASN A 84 -31.98 -11.32 15.18
N ALA A 85 -33.31 -11.29 15.22
CA ALA A 85 -34.15 -10.47 16.11
C ALA A 85 -33.91 -10.65 17.64
N SER A 86 -32.86 -11.36 18.05
CA SER A 86 -32.27 -11.28 19.39
C SER A 86 -31.31 -10.09 19.44
N ALA A 87 -31.56 -9.13 20.34
CA ALA A 87 -30.74 -7.96 20.62
C ALA A 87 -29.23 -8.19 20.41
N PRO A 88 -28.46 -7.18 19.91
CA PRO A 88 -27.03 -7.32 19.69
C PRO A 88 -26.39 -7.90 20.96
N SER A 89 -25.89 -9.12 20.84
CA SER A 89 -25.19 -9.71 21.98
C SER A 89 -24.00 -8.81 22.26
N ARG A 90 -23.75 -8.49 23.53
CA ARG A 90 -22.58 -7.69 23.95
C ARG A 90 -21.28 -8.22 23.33
N LEU A 91 -21.20 -9.53 23.08
CA LEU A 91 -20.11 -10.17 22.38
C LEU A 91 -20.02 -9.75 20.89
N GLY A 92 -21.13 -9.75 20.15
CA GLY A 92 -21.16 -9.38 18.74
C GLY A 92 -20.79 -7.91 18.51
N GLU A 93 -21.22 -7.01 19.39
CA GLU A 93 -20.81 -5.59 19.34
C GLU A 93 -19.31 -5.42 19.59
N LEU A 94 -18.76 -6.11 20.62
CA LEU A 94 -17.32 -6.09 20.91
C LEU A 94 -16.47 -6.70 19.78
N GLU A 95 -16.95 -7.77 19.13
CA GLU A 95 -16.29 -8.38 17.99
C GLU A 95 -16.27 -7.44 16.78
N LEU A 96 -17.38 -6.74 16.52
CA LEU A 96 -17.45 -5.76 15.44
C LEU A 96 -16.51 -4.57 15.72
N GLU A 97 -16.54 -4.02 16.94
CA GLU A 97 -15.66 -2.92 17.34
C GLU A 97 -14.19 -3.29 17.17
N TRP A 98 -13.80 -4.48 17.63
CA TRP A 98 -12.44 -4.99 17.49
C TRP A 98 -12.00 -5.11 16.03
N ARG A 99 -12.90 -5.58 15.15
CA ARG A 99 -12.61 -5.71 13.72
C ARG A 99 -12.43 -4.37 13.04
N LEU A 100 -13.39 -3.45 13.21
CA LEU A 100 -13.30 -2.09 12.67
C LEU A 100 -12.04 -1.37 13.15
N ARG A 101 -11.65 -1.61 14.40
CA ARG A 101 -10.42 -1.07 14.95
C ARG A 101 -9.18 -1.59 14.21
N ARG A 102 -9.06 -2.90 14.00
CA ARG A 102 -7.94 -3.50 13.26
C ARG A 102 -7.80 -2.88 11.87
N GLU A 103 -8.90 -2.80 11.13
CA GLU A 103 -8.97 -2.16 9.81
C GLU A 103 -8.46 -0.71 9.85
N ARG A 104 -8.89 0.05 10.86
CA ARG A 104 -8.46 1.44 11.04
C ARG A 104 -6.96 1.55 11.33
N VAL A 105 -6.42 0.69 12.18
CA VAL A 105 -5.00 0.71 12.55
C VAL A 105 -4.12 0.36 11.34
N ASP A 106 -4.53 -0.63 10.54
CA ASP A 106 -3.82 -0.98 9.31
C ASP A 106 -3.87 0.13 8.28
N ALA A 107 -5.05 0.73 8.07
CA ALA A 107 -5.19 1.87 7.16
C ALA A 107 -4.32 3.06 7.61
N MET A 108 -4.25 3.32 8.92
CA MET A 108 -3.38 4.37 9.47
C MET A 108 -1.90 4.05 9.21
N ASN A 109 -1.48 2.80 9.39
CA ASN A 109 -0.11 2.37 9.14
C ASN A 109 0.26 2.49 7.65
N HIS A 110 -0.62 2.01 6.76
CA HIS A 110 -0.43 2.14 5.32
C HIS A 110 -0.29 3.59 4.89
N ARG A 111 -1.21 4.48 5.32
CA ARG A 111 -1.17 5.91 4.99
C ARG A 111 0.12 6.57 5.43
N PHE A 112 0.56 6.31 6.67
CA PHE A 112 1.81 6.85 7.17
C PHE A 112 2.99 6.49 6.25
N TRP A 113 3.14 5.22 5.92
CA TRP A 113 4.24 4.78 5.07
C TRP A 113 4.11 5.22 3.62
N ALA A 114 2.89 5.32 3.08
CA ALA A 114 2.65 5.88 1.76
C ALA A 114 3.14 7.34 1.69
N ASP A 115 2.74 8.17 2.65
CA ASP A 115 3.13 9.58 2.72
C ASP A 115 4.64 9.75 2.91
N ARG A 116 5.24 8.96 3.81
CA ARG A 116 6.70 8.99 4.04
C ARG A 116 7.49 8.58 2.81
N ASN A 117 7.06 7.53 2.11
CA ASN A 117 7.74 7.05 0.92
C ASN A 117 7.58 8.04 -0.25
N GLN A 118 6.42 8.70 -0.38
CA GLN A 118 6.25 9.76 -1.37
C GLN A 118 7.21 10.93 -1.13
N GLU A 119 7.28 11.43 0.11
CA GLU A 119 8.18 12.52 0.47
C GLU A 119 9.66 12.12 0.26
N PHE A 120 10.03 10.91 0.65
CA PHE A 120 11.38 10.36 0.43
C PHE A 120 11.75 10.35 -1.06
N ASN A 121 10.89 9.76 -1.90
CA ASN A 121 11.16 9.63 -3.33
C ASN A 121 11.21 11.00 -4.02
N ALA A 122 10.34 11.94 -3.62
CA ALA A 122 10.35 13.29 -4.17
C ALA A 122 11.66 14.03 -3.83
N GLN A 123 12.12 13.97 -2.58
CA GLN A 123 13.37 14.61 -2.18
C GLN A 123 14.60 13.95 -2.79
N LEU A 124 14.61 12.63 -2.87
CA LEU A 124 15.67 11.87 -3.54
C LEU A 124 15.76 12.26 -5.03
N ALA A 125 14.62 12.28 -5.73
CA ALA A 125 14.56 12.67 -7.13
C ALA A 125 15.04 14.11 -7.34
N LEU A 126 14.62 15.03 -6.47
CA LEU A 126 15.07 16.43 -6.50
C LEU A 126 16.59 16.51 -6.32
N ARG A 127 17.17 15.84 -5.33
CA ARG A 127 18.60 15.92 -5.07
C ARG A 127 19.43 15.30 -6.19
N LEU A 128 18.94 14.21 -6.80
CA LEU A 128 19.56 13.61 -7.98
C LEU A 128 19.44 14.49 -9.23
N SER A 129 18.36 15.26 -9.37
CA SER A 129 18.16 16.16 -10.52
C SER A 129 19.12 17.36 -10.53
N LEU A 130 19.66 17.72 -9.37
CA LEU A 130 20.65 18.78 -9.23
C LEU A 130 22.06 18.33 -9.62
N LEU A 131 22.29 17.02 -9.81
CA LEU A 131 23.57 16.51 -10.26
C LEU A 131 23.81 16.88 -11.73
N PRO A 132 25.07 17.15 -12.11
CA PRO A 132 25.42 17.30 -13.51
C PRO A 132 24.97 16.07 -14.31
N THR A 133 24.55 16.28 -15.56
CA THR A 133 24.19 15.18 -16.46
C THR A 133 25.40 14.26 -16.63
N PRO A 134 25.31 12.96 -16.30
CA PRO A 134 26.44 12.05 -16.38
C PRO A 134 26.82 11.82 -17.84
N ALA A 135 28.10 11.55 -18.10
CA ALA A 135 28.56 11.12 -19.41
C ALA A 135 27.88 9.80 -19.81
N SER A 136 27.83 9.51 -21.11
CA SER A 136 27.37 8.22 -21.63
C SER A 136 28.52 7.55 -22.37
N PRO A 137 29.17 6.49 -21.81
CA PRO A 137 28.90 5.84 -20.51
C PRO A 137 29.32 6.69 -19.28
N PRO A 138 28.78 6.41 -18.08
CA PRO A 138 29.13 7.14 -16.86
C PRO A 138 30.60 7.00 -16.52
N THR A 139 31.27 8.12 -16.21
CA THR A 139 32.64 8.07 -15.72
C THR A 139 32.69 7.57 -14.27
N PRO A 140 33.82 6.98 -13.81
CA PRO A 140 34.00 6.61 -12.41
C PRO A 140 33.75 7.77 -11.44
N GLU A 141 34.11 9.00 -11.84
CA GLU A 141 33.88 10.21 -11.09
C GLU A 141 32.39 10.56 -10.96
N ASP A 142 31.60 10.37 -12.03
CA ASP A 142 30.15 10.58 -11.98
C ASP A 142 29.47 9.58 -11.03
N ILE A 143 29.92 8.32 -11.06
CA ILE A 143 29.43 7.27 -10.16
C ILE A 143 29.73 7.65 -8.70
N LYS A 144 30.98 8.01 -8.41
CA LYS A 144 31.40 8.41 -7.06
C LYS A 144 30.61 9.61 -6.53
N ARG A 145 30.45 10.66 -7.35
CA ARG A 145 29.65 11.84 -6.95
C ARG A 145 28.20 11.47 -6.63
N ARG A 146 27.59 10.61 -7.44
CA ARG A 146 26.24 10.11 -7.19
C ARG A 146 26.16 9.36 -5.86
N GLU A 147 27.10 8.46 -5.59
CA GLU A 147 27.17 7.69 -4.34
C GLU A 147 27.37 8.59 -3.11
N ASP A 148 28.23 9.60 -3.21
CA ASP A 148 28.47 10.58 -2.15
C ASP A 148 27.18 11.35 -1.82
N VAL A 149 26.46 11.81 -2.85
CA VAL A 149 25.19 12.53 -2.68
C VAL A 149 24.10 11.64 -2.10
N LEU A 150 24.03 10.38 -2.50
CA LEU A 150 23.10 9.40 -1.91
C LEU A 150 23.41 9.17 -0.43
N SER A 151 24.69 8.98 -0.09
CA SER A 151 25.12 8.74 1.29
C SER A 151 24.76 9.92 2.20
N GLN A 152 25.05 11.15 1.75
CA GLN A 152 24.67 12.36 2.46
C GLN A 152 23.15 12.50 2.59
N PHE A 153 22.41 12.24 1.51
CA PHE A 153 20.95 12.29 1.53
C PHE A 153 20.34 11.36 2.58
N TYR A 154 20.79 10.10 2.64
CA TYR A 154 20.27 9.14 3.63
C TYR A 154 20.57 9.60 5.06
N ALA A 155 21.77 10.11 5.32
CA ALA A 155 22.13 10.66 6.62
C ALA A 155 21.22 11.84 7.02
N ASP A 156 21.04 12.81 6.12
CA ASP A 156 20.19 13.99 6.33
C ASP A 156 18.72 13.62 6.54
N TRP A 157 18.20 12.72 5.70
CA TRP A 157 16.82 12.24 5.77
C TRP A 157 16.56 11.51 7.09
N GLN A 158 17.47 10.64 7.51
CA GLN A 158 17.33 9.91 8.76
C GLN A 158 17.42 10.86 9.97
N ALA A 159 18.33 11.83 9.97
CA ALA A 159 18.46 12.82 11.02
C ALA A 159 17.18 13.68 11.16
N SER A 160 16.67 14.20 10.05
CA SER A 160 15.48 15.06 10.02
C SER A 160 14.17 14.33 10.36
N ASN A 161 14.04 13.05 9.99
CA ASN A 161 12.82 12.28 10.24
C ASN A 161 12.84 11.48 11.53
N ARG A 162 13.95 11.42 12.27
CA ARG A 162 14.09 10.63 13.50
C ARG A 162 12.96 10.91 14.50
N ASP A 163 12.69 12.18 14.79
CA ASP A 163 11.69 12.56 15.79
C ASP A 163 10.27 12.26 15.33
N ARG A 164 9.98 12.54 14.06
CA ARG A 164 8.69 12.23 13.42
C ARG A 164 8.41 10.73 13.47
N MET A 165 9.43 9.91 13.16
CA MET A 165 9.33 8.46 13.25
C MET A 165 9.13 8.00 14.70
N GLY A 166 9.82 8.62 15.67
CA GLY A 166 9.64 8.34 17.09
C GLY A 166 8.22 8.64 17.59
N VAL A 167 7.64 9.78 17.19
CA VAL A 167 6.24 10.14 17.50
C VAL A 167 5.29 9.13 16.87
N TRP A 168 5.51 8.77 15.61
CA TRP A 168 4.71 7.77 14.91
C TRP A 168 4.75 6.41 15.61
N VAL A 169 5.93 5.88 15.94
CA VAL A 169 6.10 4.58 16.60
C VAL A 169 5.34 4.54 17.93
N ARG A 170 5.43 5.61 18.75
CA ARG A 170 4.67 5.69 20.01
C ARG A 170 3.16 5.68 19.79
N ARG A 171 2.69 6.42 18.77
CA ARG A 171 1.26 6.45 18.41
C ARG A 171 0.78 5.07 17.93
N TRP A 172 1.52 4.45 17.02
CA TRP A 172 1.19 3.14 16.49
C TRP A 172 1.15 2.07 17.60
N TRP A 173 2.15 2.06 18.50
CA TRP A 173 2.15 1.13 19.64
C TRP A 173 0.96 1.31 20.58
N ARG A 174 0.52 2.55 20.83
CA ARG A 174 -0.70 2.79 21.63
C ARG A 174 -1.92 2.11 21.00
N GLU A 175 -2.09 2.29 19.69
CA GLU A 175 -3.20 1.70 18.93
C GLU A 175 -3.14 0.17 18.93
N VAL A 176 -1.93 -0.40 18.78
CA VAL A 176 -1.68 -1.84 18.88
C VAL A 176 -2.07 -2.36 20.26
N TRP A 177 -1.61 -1.72 21.34
CA TRP A 177 -1.93 -2.13 22.72
C TRP A 177 -3.42 -2.08 23.03
N GLU A 178 -4.11 -1.03 22.59
CA GLU A 178 -5.56 -0.94 22.73
C GLU A 178 -6.28 -2.06 21.96
N GLY A 179 -5.79 -2.42 20.77
CA GLY A 179 -6.26 -3.56 19.99
C GLY A 179 -6.07 -4.90 20.71
N LEU A 180 -4.90 -5.16 21.28
CA LEU A 180 -4.63 -6.37 22.08
C LEU A 180 -5.57 -6.45 23.29
N ARG A 181 -5.78 -5.33 23.99
CA ARG A 181 -6.70 -5.31 25.15
C ARG A 181 -8.13 -5.64 24.73
N MET A 182 -8.59 -5.11 23.60
CA MET A 182 -9.92 -5.37 23.07
C MET A 182 -10.08 -6.82 22.62
N GLN A 183 -9.07 -7.40 21.98
CA GLN A 183 -9.03 -8.82 21.62
C GLN A 183 -9.13 -9.72 22.86
N GLY A 184 -8.39 -9.39 23.93
CA GLY A 184 -8.47 -10.09 25.21
C GLY A 184 -9.87 -10.03 25.82
N LYS A 185 -10.54 -8.87 25.76
CA LYS A 185 -11.93 -8.73 26.22
C LYS A 185 -12.89 -9.61 25.42
N VAL A 186 -12.80 -9.60 24.09
CA VAL A 186 -13.62 -10.47 23.21
C VAL A 186 -13.42 -11.94 23.58
N HIS A 187 -12.17 -12.36 23.74
CA HIS A 187 -11.85 -13.75 24.10
C HIS A 187 -12.40 -14.15 25.47
N TRP A 188 -12.26 -13.28 26.46
CA TRP A 188 -12.81 -13.48 27.81
C TRP A 188 -14.35 -13.56 27.79
N THR A 189 -15.02 -12.62 27.13
CA THR A 189 -16.49 -12.63 27.01
C THR A 189 -16.99 -13.88 26.27
N ARG A 190 -16.26 -14.36 25.27
CA ARG A 190 -16.58 -15.63 24.59
C ARG A 190 -16.41 -16.84 25.52
N MET A 191 -15.42 -16.84 26.42
CA MET A 191 -15.23 -17.91 27.40
C MET A 191 -16.31 -17.90 28.49
N LEU A 192 -16.75 -16.73 28.95
CA LEU A 192 -17.78 -16.60 29.99
C LEU A 192 -19.22 -16.81 29.48
N GLY A 193 -19.45 -16.62 28.18
CA GLY A 193 -20.75 -16.84 27.54
C GLY A 193 -20.94 -18.25 26.97
N ARG A 194 -20.03 -19.17 27.26
CA ARG A 194 -20.16 -20.62 27.07
C ARG A 194 -20.58 -21.27 28.37
#